data_AF-I0CEC5-F1
#
_entry.id   AF-I0CEC5-F1
#
_cell.length_a   1.000
_cell.length_b   1.000
_cell.length_c   1.000
_cell.angle_alpha   90.00
_cell.angle_beta   90.00
_cell.angle_gamma   90.00
#
_symmetry.space_group_name_H-M   'P 1'
#
loop_
_entity.id
_entity.type
_entity.pdbx_description
1 polymer ?
#
loop_
_entity_poly.entity_id
_entity_poly.type
_entity_poly.pdbx_seq_one_letter_code
_entity_poly.pdbx_strand_id
1 'polypeptide(L)'
;MARRCAALPGVAAARRARAFSRDASRAVRRRWTVSMFCMASGSPRWWPAGGGFGCLGVKSLVMGCGPRLERMNDLTPEQRLEKHRAVRDWLGWQYRQAQKTVNDLERQIDADRHRAEKARQERSWKVQPERAGRPAMLHRGGCSLFKTELGYLNREEALIALEEEGLEACEVCRPEVDLRG
;
A
#
# COMPACT_ATOMS: atom_id res chain seq x y z
N MET A 1 41.64 31.41 28.60
CA MET A 1 41.67 30.83 27.24
C MET A 1 40.55 29.81 27.11
N ALA A 2 39.40 30.23 26.58
CA ALA A 2 38.19 29.41 26.49
C ALA A 2 38.21 28.55 25.22
N ARG A 3 38.07 27.23 25.38
CA ARG A 3 37.92 26.27 24.28
C ARG A 3 36.52 26.39 23.69
N ARG A 4 36.42 26.72 22.41
CA ARG A 4 35.20 26.61 21.62
C ARG A 4 34.99 25.15 21.21
N CYS A 5 33.93 24.52 21.70
CA CYS A 5 33.44 23.26 21.18
C CYS A 5 32.70 23.51 19.85
N ALA A 6 33.22 22.95 18.76
CA ALA A 6 32.51 22.91 17.48
C ALA A 6 31.43 21.82 17.53
N ALA A 7 30.19 22.19 17.20
CA ALA A 7 29.05 21.30 17.14
C ALA A 7 29.12 20.38 15.91
N LEU A 8 28.89 19.08 16.12
CA LEU A 8 28.84 18.06 15.08
C LEU A 8 27.62 18.26 14.14
N PRO A 9 27.77 18.20 12.81
CA PRO A 9 26.68 18.43 11.84
C PRO A 9 25.62 17.32 11.78
N GLY A 10 25.85 16.16 12.43
CA GLY A 10 24.96 14.99 12.32
C GLY A 10 23.66 15.05 13.14
N VAL A 11 23.58 15.88 14.17
CA VAL A 11 22.44 15.86 15.12
C VAL A 11 21.20 16.59 14.58
N ALA A 12 21.39 17.52 13.64
CA ALA A 12 20.31 18.30 13.03
C ALA A 12 19.51 17.51 11.98
N ALA A 13 20.15 16.60 11.25
CA ALA A 13 19.50 15.76 10.24
C ALA A 13 18.55 14.72 10.88
N ALA A 14 18.98 14.11 12.00
CA ALA A 14 18.17 13.13 12.74
C ALA A 14 16.90 13.73 13.38
N ARG A 15 16.91 15.03 13.70
CA ARG A 15 15.71 15.74 14.22
C ARG A 15 14.71 16.08 13.12
N ARG A 16 15.12 16.31 11.87
CA ARG A 16 14.20 16.57 10.74
C ARG A 16 13.46 15.31 10.27
N ALA A 17 14.12 14.15 10.28
CA ALA A 17 13.49 12.88 9.89
C ALA A 17 12.36 12.44 10.86
N ARG A 18 12.49 12.74 12.17
CA ARG A 18 11.45 12.43 13.17
C ARG A 18 10.24 13.38 13.11
N ALA A 19 10.40 14.59 12.59
CA ALA A 19 9.30 15.54 12.43
C ALA A 19 8.37 15.15 11.27
N PHE A 20 8.91 14.67 10.14
CA PHE A 20 8.14 14.26 8.96
C PHE A 20 7.25 13.00 9.22
N SER A 21 7.72 12.08 10.06
CA SER A 21 6.99 10.87 10.46
C SER A 21 5.74 11.15 11.34
N ARG A 22 5.79 12.21 12.17
CA ARG A 22 4.65 12.61 13.03
C ARG A 22 3.55 13.34 12.28
N ASP A 23 3.87 14.09 11.22
CA ASP A 23 2.86 14.79 10.40
C ASP A 23 2.11 13.85 9.45
N ALA A 24 2.78 12.84 8.87
CA ALA A 24 2.11 11.81 8.07
C ALA A 24 1.07 11.02 8.91
N SER A 25 1.37 10.78 10.19
CA SER A 25 0.48 10.09 11.12
C SER A 25 -0.76 10.93 11.53
N ARG A 26 -0.66 12.26 11.51
CA ARG A 26 -1.81 13.17 11.74
C ARG A 26 -2.68 13.35 10.49
N ALA A 27 -2.08 13.32 9.30
CA ALA A 27 -2.82 13.38 8.03
C ALA A 27 -3.67 12.12 7.79
N VAL A 28 -3.17 10.93 8.15
CA VAL A 28 -3.92 9.67 8.04
C VAL A 28 -5.08 9.62 9.06
N ARG A 29 -4.91 10.11 10.30
CA ARG A 29 -6.02 10.14 11.29
C ARG A 29 -7.14 11.13 10.97
N ARG A 30 -6.88 12.22 10.26
CA ARG A 30 -7.94 13.17 9.84
C ARG A 30 -8.80 12.67 8.69
N ARG A 31 -8.35 11.65 7.95
CA ARG A 31 -9.15 11.02 6.88
C ARG A 31 -10.17 10.01 7.39
N TRP A 32 -9.98 9.48 8.60
CA TRP A 32 -10.90 8.51 9.21
C TRP A 32 -12.02 9.14 10.05
N THR A 33 -11.87 10.36 10.55
CA THR A 33 -12.95 11.05 11.29
C THR A 33 -14.03 11.65 10.40
N VAL A 34 -13.76 11.92 9.12
CA VAL A 34 -14.80 12.44 8.20
C VAL A 34 -15.65 11.30 7.61
N SER A 35 -15.13 10.09 7.46
CA SER A 35 -15.94 8.95 6.97
C SER A 35 -16.88 8.35 8.01
N MET A 36 -16.58 8.48 9.31
CA MET A 36 -17.45 7.90 10.35
C MET A 36 -18.69 8.76 10.65
N PHE A 37 -18.66 10.06 10.35
CA PHE A 37 -19.81 10.95 10.55
C PHE A 37 -20.86 10.85 9.43
N CYS A 38 -20.51 10.30 8.26
CA CYS A 38 -21.45 10.15 7.13
C CYS A 38 -22.27 8.85 7.16
N MET A 39 -22.00 7.90 8.07
CA MET A 39 -22.81 6.67 8.18
C MET A 39 -23.96 6.76 9.19
N ALA A 40 -24.03 7.81 10.02
CA ALA A 40 -25.06 7.96 11.05
C ALA A 40 -26.28 8.81 10.62
N SER A 41 -26.23 9.50 9.47
CA SER A 41 -27.34 10.28 8.94
C SER A 41 -27.76 9.73 7.57
N GLY A 42 -28.85 8.98 7.55
CA GLY A 42 -29.39 8.33 6.36
C GLY A 42 -29.71 9.32 5.23
N SER A 43 -28.86 9.37 4.21
CA SER A 43 -29.18 9.97 2.90
C SER A 43 -28.26 9.42 1.81
N PRO A 44 -28.76 8.54 0.92
CA PRO A 44 -28.00 8.14 -0.26
C PRO A 44 -28.21 9.18 -1.37
N ARG A 45 -27.21 10.03 -1.59
CA ARG A 45 -27.15 10.93 -2.75
C ARG A 45 -25.96 10.59 -3.63
N TRP A 46 -26.06 9.47 -4.35
CA TRP A 46 -25.17 9.12 -5.46
C TRP A 46 -26.00 8.49 -6.58
N TRP A 47 -26.50 9.33 -7.49
CA TRP A 47 -26.84 8.97 -8.86
C TRP A 47 -26.13 9.99 -9.76
N PRO A 48 -25.41 9.58 -10.81
CA PRO A 48 -24.90 10.52 -11.79
C PRO A 48 -26.08 11.01 -12.65
N ALA A 49 -26.16 12.33 -12.79
CA ALA A 49 -27.06 13.00 -13.71
C ALA A 49 -26.62 12.76 -15.16
N GLY A 50 -27.59 12.51 -16.05
CA GLY A 50 -27.39 12.64 -17.50
C GLY A 50 -28.06 11.53 -18.31
N GLY A 51 -29.30 11.78 -18.75
CA GLY A 51 -30.00 10.90 -19.67
C GLY A 51 -31.49 11.19 -19.71
N GLY A 52 -31.87 12.31 -20.32
CA GLY A 52 -33.28 12.63 -20.55
C GLY A 52 -33.91 11.63 -21.52
N PHE A 53 -34.97 10.97 -21.08
CA PHE A 53 -35.93 10.32 -21.96
C PHE A 53 -37.32 10.88 -21.66
N GLY A 54 -37.95 11.34 -22.75
CA GLY A 54 -39.14 12.17 -22.73
C GLY A 54 -40.35 11.52 -22.08
N CYS A 55 -41.10 12.35 -21.37
CA CYS A 55 -42.46 12.08 -20.95
C CYS A 55 -43.37 11.98 -22.18
N LEU A 56 -43.57 10.77 -22.69
CA LEU A 56 -44.77 10.45 -23.47
C LEU A 56 -45.83 9.99 -22.49
N GLY A 57 -46.85 10.83 -22.34
CA GLY A 57 -48.00 10.56 -21.49
C GLY A 57 -48.75 9.32 -21.94
N VAL A 58 -48.82 8.33 -21.06
CA VAL A 58 -49.85 7.29 -21.10
C VAL A 58 -50.83 7.59 -19.99
N LYS A 59 -52.02 8.05 -20.38
CA LYS A 59 -53.16 8.18 -19.48
C LYS A 59 -53.64 6.78 -19.07
N SER A 60 -53.65 6.56 -17.76
CA SER A 60 -54.68 5.87 -16.97
C SER A 60 -55.33 4.61 -17.53
N LEU A 61 -55.07 3.44 -16.91
CA LEU A 61 -56.08 2.67 -16.18
C LEU A 61 -55.42 1.46 -15.48
N VAL A 62 -56.16 0.88 -14.53
CA VAL A 62 -55.98 -0.44 -13.87
C VAL A 62 -55.44 -0.41 -12.43
N MET A 63 -56.42 -0.39 -11.53
CA MET A 63 -56.50 -1.15 -10.27
C MET A 63 -55.31 -1.12 -9.31
N GLY A 64 -55.53 -0.41 -8.21
CA GLY A 64 -54.90 -0.69 -6.94
C GLY A 64 -55.21 -2.12 -6.49
N CYS A 65 -54.30 -3.04 -6.82
CA CYS A 65 -54.08 -4.29 -6.11
C CYS A 65 -52.62 -4.71 -6.28
N GLY A 66 -51.69 -3.77 -6.06
CA GLY A 66 -50.29 -4.15 -5.83
C GLY A 66 -50.22 -5.02 -4.56
N PRO A 67 -49.36 -6.05 -4.51
CA PRO A 67 -49.24 -6.87 -3.31
C PRO A 67 -48.98 -5.93 -2.13
N ARG A 68 -49.87 -5.97 -1.13
CA ARG A 68 -49.63 -5.30 0.14
C ARG A 68 -48.27 -5.82 0.60
N LEU A 69 -47.26 -4.95 0.58
CA LEU A 69 -45.96 -5.25 1.16
C LEU A 69 -46.24 -5.55 2.64
N GLU A 70 -46.39 -6.83 2.97
CA GLU A 70 -46.55 -7.28 4.35
C GLU A 70 -45.39 -6.68 5.14
N ARG A 71 -45.70 -5.79 6.07
CA ARG A 71 -44.67 -5.21 6.91
C ARG A 71 -44.15 -6.34 7.78
N MET A 72 -42.86 -6.30 8.13
CA MET A 72 -42.21 -7.35 8.93
C MET A 72 -42.96 -7.68 10.23
N ASN A 73 -43.78 -6.75 10.75
CA ASN A 73 -44.58 -6.90 11.96
C ASN A 73 -45.96 -7.55 11.74
N ASP A 74 -46.41 -7.69 10.49
CA ASP A 74 -47.68 -8.33 10.13
C ASP A 74 -47.56 -9.86 10.04
N LEU A 75 -46.33 -10.38 10.17
CA LEU A 75 -45.98 -11.79 10.10
C LEU A 75 -46.02 -12.46 11.47
N THR A 76 -46.26 -13.77 11.50
CA THR A 76 -46.12 -14.53 12.74
C THR A 76 -44.67 -14.53 13.24
N PRO A 77 -44.43 -14.70 14.55
CA PRO A 77 -43.07 -14.77 15.09
C PRO A 77 -42.17 -15.80 14.38
N GLU A 78 -42.73 -16.95 13.99
CA GLU A 78 -42.01 -18.03 13.29
C GLU A 78 -41.56 -17.59 11.90
N GLN A 79 -42.44 -16.95 11.13
CA GLN A 79 -42.12 -16.43 9.80
C GLN A 79 -41.06 -15.32 9.86
N ARG A 80 -41.15 -14.45 10.86
CA ARG A 80 -40.15 -13.40 11.11
C ARG A 80 -38.80 -14.01 11.46
N LEU A 81 -38.79 -15.01 12.34
CA LEU A 81 -37.57 -15.72 12.73
C LEU A 81 -36.91 -16.35 11.51
N GLU A 82 -37.68 -17.00 10.64
CA GLU A 82 -37.14 -17.63 9.43
C GLU A 82 -36.54 -16.61 8.47
N LYS A 83 -37.23 -15.49 8.24
CA LYS A 83 -36.68 -14.37 7.44
C LYS A 83 -35.37 -13.83 8.04
N HIS A 84 -35.30 -13.67 9.37
CA HIS A 84 -34.09 -13.22 10.03
C HIS A 84 -32.94 -14.24 9.95
N ARG A 85 -33.22 -15.55 10.01
CA ARG A 85 -32.22 -16.60 9.78
C ARG A 85 -31.66 -16.53 8.37
N ALA A 86 -32.53 -16.40 7.36
CA ALA A 86 -32.12 -16.23 5.97
C ALA A 86 -31.24 -14.98 5.78
N VAL A 87 -31.64 -13.84 6.36
CA VAL A 87 -30.82 -12.61 6.32
C VAL A 87 -29.48 -12.79 7.00
N ARG A 88 -29.44 -13.44 8.18
CA ARG A 88 -28.19 -13.74 8.89
C ARG A 88 -27.26 -14.59 8.03
N ASP A 89 -27.79 -15.63 7.40
CA ASP A 89 -27.00 -16.56 6.60
C ASP A 89 -26.48 -15.89 5.33
N TRP A 90 -27.29 -15.05 4.69
CA TRP A 90 -26.88 -14.21 3.57
C TRP A 90 -25.80 -13.20 3.97
N LEU A 91 -25.95 -12.51 5.10
CA LEU A 91 -24.92 -11.60 5.62
C LEU A 91 -23.62 -12.34 5.95
N GLY A 92 -23.73 -13.55 6.51
CA GLY A 92 -22.58 -14.41 6.74
C GLY A 92 -21.88 -14.80 5.44
N TRP A 93 -22.64 -15.08 4.37
CA TRP A 93 -22.07 -15.31 3.05
C TRP A 93 -21.39 -14.07 2.48
N GLN A 94 -22.04 -12.91 2.53
CA GLN A 94 -21.49 -11.62 2.08
C GLN A 94 -20.17 -11.31 2.80
N TYR A 95 -20.14 -11.50 4.13
CA TYR A 95 -18.94 -11.30 4.93
C TYR A 95 -17.79 -12.21 4.47
N ARG A 96 -18.05 -13.49 4.20
CA ARG A 96 -17.04 -14.41 3.68
C ARG A 96 -16.52 -14.00 2.31
N GLN A 97 -17.38 -13.48 1.43
CA GLN A 97 -16.94 -12.95 0.13
C GLN A 97 -16.02 -11.75 0.32
N ALA A 98 -16.43 -10.79 1.15
CA ALA A 98 -15.62 -9.61 1.45
C ALA A 98 -14.26 -9.99 2.06
N GLN A 99 -14.23 -10.94 3.01
CA GLN A 99 -13.00 -11.41 3.61
C GLN A 99 -12.07 -12.07 2.58
N LYS A 100 -12.62 -12.87 1.66
CA LYS A 100 -11.84 -13.46 0.57
C LYS A 100 -11.18 -12.37 -0.28
N THR A 101 -11.95 -11.34 -0.68
CA THR A 101 -11.42 -10.21 -1.45
C THR A 101 -10.32 -9.46 -0.70
N VAL A 102 -10.49 -9.20 0.59
CA VAL A 102 -9.44 -8.57 1.42
C VAL A 102 -8.17 -9.42 1.39
N ASN A 103 -8.28 -10.72 1.66
CA ASN A 103 -7.13 -11.62 1.67
C ASN A 103 -6.45 -11.75 0.31
N ASP A 104 -7.22 -11.68 -0.79
CA ASP A 104 -6.67 -11.67 -2.16
C ASP A 104 -5.88 -10.38 -2.43
N LEU A 105 -6.44 -9.23 -2.05
CA LEU A 105 -5.80 -7.92 -2.22
C LEU A 105 -4.54 -7.77 -1.37
N GLU A 106 -4.56 -8.22 -0.11
CA GLU A 106 -3.38 -8.22 0.76
C GLU A 106 -2.23 -9.03 0.14
N ARG A 107 -2.53 -10.22 -0.39
CA ARG A 107 -1.55 -11.04 -1.11
C ARG A 107 -0.99 -10.35 -2.36
N GLN A 108 -1.83 -9.64 -3.11
CA GLN A 108 -1.39 -8.87 -4.28
C GLN A 108 -0.46 -7.73 -3.87
N ILE A 109 -0.83 -6.97 -2.84
CA ILE A 109 -0.02 -5.86 -2.31
C ILE A 109 1.35 -6.36 -1.85
N ASP A 110 1.39 -7.47 -1.12
CA ASP A 110 2.64 -8.05 -0.66
C ASP A 110 3.50 -8.55 -1.83
N ALA A 111 2.90 -9.22 -2.81
CA ALA A 111 3.60 -9.66 -4.02
C ALA A 111 4.17 -8.47 -4.82
N ASP A 112 3.39 -7.40 -4.97
CA ASP A 112 3.83 -6.17 -5.64
C ASP A 112 4.97 -5.49 -4.90
N ARG A 113 4.88 -5.40 -3.57
CA ARG A 113 5.96 -4.87 -2.73
C ARG A 113 7.24 -5.70 -2.91
N HIS A 114 7.14 -7.02 -2.88
CA HIS A 114 8.30 -7.90 -3.09
C HIS A 114 8.89 -7.76 -4.49
N ARG A 115 8.05 -7.65 -5.53
CA ARG A 115 8.52 -7.41 -6.91
C ARG A 115 9.22 -6.05 -7.04
N ALA A 116 8.65 -5.00 -6.45
CA ALA A 116 9.23 -3.67 -6.47
C ALA A 116 10.57 -3.61 -5.72
N GLU A 117 10.65 -4.25 -4.56
CA GLU A 117 11.89 -4.33 -3.78
C GLU A 117 12.96 -5.13 -4.55
N LYS A 118 12.62 -6.28 -5.12
CA LYS A 118 13.55 -7.06 -5.96
C LYS A 118 14.05 -6.24 -7.14
N ALA A 119 13.15 -5.55 -7.85
CA ALA A 119 13.53 -4.69 -8.97
C ALA A 119 14.40 -3.51 -8.52
N ARG A 120 14.20 -2.97 -7.31
CA ARG A 120 15.07 -1.96 -6.71
C ARG A 120 16.47 -2.54 -6.45
N GLN A 121 16.56 -3.73 -5.85
CA GLN A 121 17.83 -4.42 -5.58
C GLN A 121 18.59 -4.78 -6.88
N GLU A 122 17.88 -5.19 -7.92
CA GLU A 122 18.47 -5.51 -9.22
C GLU A 122 19.02 -4.27 -9.94
N ARG A 123 18.54 -3.07 -9.61
CA ARG A 123 19.00 -1.78 -10.15
C ARG A 123 19.97 -1.03 -9.23
N SER A 124 20.31 -1.61 -8.08
CA SER A 124 21.26 -1.02 -7.14
C SER A 124 22.55 -1.83 -7.10
N TRP A 125 23.54 -1.30 -6.38
CA TRP A 125 24.83 -1.94 -6.14
C TRP A 125 25.06 -2.08 -4.64
N LYS A 126 26.01 -2.95 -4.25
CA LYS A 126 26.38 -3.16 -2.85
C LYS A 126 27.87 -3.45 -2.75
N VAL A 127 28.47 -2.98 -1.67
CA VAL A 127 29.89 -3.20 -1.40
C VAL A 127 30.03 -4.35 -0.40
N GLN A 128 30.79 -5.36 -0.80
CA GLN A 128 31.33 -6.34 0.12
C GLN A 128 32.54 -5.73 0.82
N PRO A 129 32.52 -5.60 2.15
CA PRO A 129 33.65 -5.06 2.88
C PRO A 129 34.86 -6.01 2.77
N GLU A 130 36.04 -5.42 2.88
CA GLU A 130 37.31 -6.16 2.94
C GLU A 130 37.27 -7.19 4.08
N ARG A 131 37.77 -8.39 3.83
CA ARG A 131 37.83 -9.45 4.85
C ARG A 131 39.12 -10.24 4.71
N ALA A 132 39.93 -10.26 5.77
CA ALA A 132 41.09 -11.13 6.00
C ALA A 132 41.73 -11.70 4.71
N GLY A 133 42.39 -10.84 3.94
CA GLY A 133 43.12 -11.21 2.71
C GLY A 133 42.30 -11.19 1.42
N ARG A 134 41.08 -10.67 1.44
CA ARG A 134 40.27 -10.41 0.24
C ARG A 134 39.91 -8.93 0.15
N PRO A 135 40.13 -8.28 -1.01
CA PRO A 135 39.83 -6.87 -1.21
C PRO A 135 38.33 -6.60 -1.05
N ALA A 136 37.99 -5.34 -0.81
CA ALA A 136 36.61 -4.90 -0.89
C ALA A 136 36.13 -5.08 -2.35
N MET A 137 34.90 -5.55 -2.53
CA MET A 137 34.36 -5.83 -3.86
C MET A 137 33.01 -5.16 -4.07
N LEU A 138 32.83 -4.51 -5.22
CA LEU A 138 31.53 -4.03 -5.66
C LEU A 138 30.76 -5.16 -6.34
N HIS A 139 29.50 -5.30 -5.94
CA HIS A 139 28.55 -6.26 -6.52
C HIS A 139 27.31 -5.52 -7.02
N ARG A 140 26.66 -6.08 -8.04
CA ARG A 140 25.26 -5.73 -8.33
C ARG A 140 24.38 -6.19 -7.15
N GLY A 141 23.34 -5.43 -6.82
CA GLY A 141 22.50 -5.71 -5.66
C GLY A 141 21.84 -7.08 -5.71
N GLY A 142 21.49 -7.56 -6.91
CA GLY A 142 20.99 -8.91 -7.19
C GLY A 142 22.05 -10.02 -7.33
N CYS A 143 23.33 -9.77 -7.04
CA CYS A 143 24.39 -10.78 -7.15
C CYS A 143 24.15 -11.95 -6.18
N SER A 144 24.19 -13.19 -6.69
CA SER A 144 23.94 -14.42 -5.94
C SER A 144 25.11 -14.87 -5.06
N LEU A 145 26.34 -14.41 -5.36
CA LEU A 145 27.56 -14.76 -4.63
C LEU A 145 27.67 -14.05 -3.29
N PHE A 146 27.30 -12.77 -3.24
CA PHE A 146 27.29 -11.99 -2.01
C PHE A 146 25.85 -11.77 -1.57
N LYS A 147 25.35 -12.61 -0.65
CA LYS A 147 23.94 -12.60 -0.20
C LYS A 147 23.65 -11.61 0.93
N THR A 148 24.68 -10.97 1.50
CA THR A 148 24.48 -10.05 2.60
C THR A 148 23.84 -8.75 2.10
N GLU A 149 22.70 -8.40 2.68
CA GLU A 149 22.00 -7.14 2.41
C GLU A 149 22.61 -6.02 3.26
N LEU A 150 23.77 -5.53 2.82
CA LEU A 150 24.38 -4.31 3.36
C LEU A 150 24.10 -3.16 2.40
N GLY A 151 23.78 -1.99 2.96
CA GLY A 151 23.32 -0.76 2.30
C GLY A 151 23.50 -0.70 0.77
N TYR A 152 22.39 -0.51 0.07
CA TYR A 152 22.39 -0.37 -1.38
C TYR A 152 22.86 1.01 -1.83
N LEU A 153 23.78 1.02 -2.79
CA LEU A 153 24.26 2.21 -3.47
C LEU A 153 23.42 2.47 -4.73
N ASN A 154 23.19 3.75 -5.00
CA ASN A 154 22.69 4.21 -6.30
C ASN A 154 23.82 4.19 -7.36
N ARG A 155 23.48 4.49 -8.62
CA ARG A 155 24.43 4.43 -9.74
C ARG A 155 25.64 5.36 -9.53
N GLU A 156 25.39 6.59 -9.10
CA GLU A 156 26.43 7.61 -8.92
C GLU A 156 27.35 7.25 -7.75
N GLU A 157 26.78 6.81 -6.62
CA GLU A 157 27.51 6.30 -5.46
C GLU A 157 28.38 5.09 -5.83
N ALA A 158 27.89 4.20 -6.69
CA ALA A 158 28.63 3.04 -7.16
C ALA A 158 29.79 3.42 -8.11
N LEU A 159 29.62 4.45 -8.94
CA LEU A 159 30.70 4.99 -9.78
C LEU A 159 31.80 5.62 -8.91
N ILE A 160 31.42 6.44 -7.94
CA ILE A 160 32.37 7.04 -6.98
C ILE A 160 33.13 5.93 -6.24
N ALA A 161 32.42 4.90 -5.77
CA ALA A 161 33.06 3.77 -5.08
C ALA A 161 34.07 3.03 -5.98
N LEU A 162 33.78 2.84 -7.27
CA LEU A 162 34.72 2.21 -8.21
C LEU A 162 35.98 3.05 -8.49
N GLU A 163 35.93 4.35 -8.24
CA GLU A 163 37.10 5.22 -8.35
C GLU A 163 37.99 5.18 -7.10
N GLU A 164 37.49 4.64 -5.97
CA GLU A 164 38.28 4.46 -4.75
C GLU A 164 39.31 3.33 -4.90
N GLU A 165 40.53 3.58 -4.43
CA GLU A 165 41.63 2.63 -4.49
C GLU A 165 41.38 1.43 -3.56
N GLY A 166 41.51 0.21 -4.10
CA GLY A 166 41.31 -1.03 -3.35
C GLY A 166 39.89 -1.63 -3.43
N LEU A 167 38.98 -1.01 -4.19
CA LEU A 167 37.68 -1.60 -4.52
C LEU A 167 37.71 -2.30 -5.88
N GLU A 168 37.52 -3.61 -5.89
CA GLU A 168 37.46 -4.40 -7.13
C GLU A 168 36.01 -4.64 -7.59
N ALA A 169 35.78 -4.74 -8.89
CA ALA A 169 34.47 -5.14 -9.40
C ALA A 169 34.34 -6.67 -9.40
N CYS A 170 33.19 -7.18 -8.96
CA CYS A 170 32.93 -8.62 -9.00
C CYS A 170 32.88 -9.15 -10.45
N GLU A 171 33.79 -10.07 -10.78
CA GLU A 171 33.93 -10.67 -12.11
C GLU A 171 32.69 -11.41 -12.62
N VAL A 172 31.83 -11.88 -11.71
CA VAL A 172 30.64 -12.67 -12.07
C VAL A 172 29.45 -11.79 -12.41
N CYS A 173 29.21 -10.73 -11.63
CA CYS A 173 28.10 -9.82 -11.90
C CYS A 173 28.49 -8.60 -12.74
N ARG A 174 29.80 -8.39 -12.98
CA ARG A 174 30.39 -7.35 -13.83
C ARG A 174 29.67 -6.00 -13.71
N PRO A 175 29.56 -5.45 -12.49
CA PRO A 175 28.76 -4.25 -12.23
C PRO A 175 29.25 -3.04 -13.04
N GLU A 176 30.52 -3.03 -13.44
CA GLU A 176 31.14 -1.98 -14.24
C GLU A 176 30.51 -1.81 -15.63
N VAL A 177 29.97 -2.88 -16.22
CA VAL A 177 29.34 -2.84 -17.54
C VAL A 177 28.05 -2.03 -17.50
N ASP A 178 27.20 -2.27 -16.49
CA ASP A 178 25.95 -1.55 -16.29
C ASP A 178 26.18 -0.10 -15.80
N LEU A 179 27.32 0.16 -15.16
CA LEU A 179 27.67 1.48 -14.64
C LEU A 179 28.24 2.41 -15.71
N ARG A 180 29.00 1.88 -16.68
CA ARG A 180 29.69 2.67 -17.72
C ARG A 180 28.97 2.71 -19.08
N GLY A 181 27.92 1.91 -19.26
CA GLY A 181 26.98 1.98 -20.40
C GLY A 181 25.91 3.05 -20.22
#